data_AF-V1GRN8-F1
#
_entry.id   AF-V1GRN8-F1
#
_cell.length_a   1.000
_cell.length_b   1.000
_cell.length_c   1.000
_cell.angle_alpha   90.00
_cell.angle_beta   90.00
_cell.angle_gamma   90.00
#
_symmetry.space_group_name_H-M   'P 1'
#
loop_
_entity.id
_entity.type
_entity.pdbx_description
1 polymer ?
#
loop_
_entity_poly.entity_id
_entity_poly.type
_entity_poly.pdbx_seq_one_letter_code
_entity_poly.pdbx_strand_id
1 'polypeptide(L)' 'MANIIYATIIGERQGMISADCGTFASIGNKYQKNHANEIFVLQFDHSMSRQHNVLHHPVKFYKPID' A
#
# COMPACT_ATOMS: atom_id res chain seq x y z
N MET A 1 18.70 5.28 3.36
CA MET A 1 17.81 4.13 3.65
C MET A 1 16.41 4.54 3.25
N ALA A 2 15.79 3.81 2.32
CA ALA A 2 14.37 3.99 2.04
C ALA A 2 13.58 3.30 3.16
N ASN A 3 12.57 3.97 3.71
CA ASN A 3 11.66 3.33 4.64
C ASN A 3 10.82 2.32 3.85
N ILE A 4 10.78 1.08 4.31
CA ILE A 4 9.92 0.07 3.71
C ILE A 4 8.49 0.33 4.21
N ILE A 5 7.54 0.41 3.28
CA ILE A 5 6.15 0.71 3.55
C ILE A 5 5.30 -0.46 3.03
N TYR A 6 4.31 -0.87 3.82
CA TYR A 6 3.32 -1.86 3.44
C TYR A 6 1.92 -1.28 3.59
N ALA A 7 0.98 -1.76 2.79
CA ALA A 7 -0.42 -1.36 2.85
C ALA A 7 -1.35 -2.57 2.94
N THR A 8 -2.31 -2.49 3.86
CA THR A 8 -3.38 -3.47 4.01
C THR A 8 -4.67 -2.82 3.54
N ILE A 9 -5.37 -3.46 2.60
CA ILE A 9 -6.63 -2.96 2.06
C ILE A 9 -7.72 -3.97 2.37
N ILE A 10 -8.74 -3.52 3.09
CA ILE A 10 -9.92 -4.33 3.41
C ILE A 10 -11.12 -3.63 2.78
N GLY A 11 -11.69 -4.25 1.76
CA GLY A 11 -12.91 -3.80 1.13
C GLY A 11 -14.13 -4.34 1.86
N GLU A 12 -15.16 -3.52 2.02
CA GLU A 12 -16.42 -3.90 2.68
C GLU A 12 -17.07 -5.13 2.04
N ARG A 13 -17.00 -5.26 0.71
CA ARG A 13 -17.59 -6.37 -0.05
C ARG A 13 -16.60 -7.47 -0.44
N GLN A 14 -15.32 -7.12 -0.60
CA GLN A 14 -14.29 -8.03 -1.13
C GLN A 14 -13.43 -8.64 -0.03
N GLY A 15 -13.61 -8.22 1.22
CA GLY A 15 -12.76 -8.66 2.33
C GLY A 15 -11.34 -8.13 2.20
N MET A 16 -10.35 -8.94 2.55
CA MET A 16 -8.93 -8.56 2.50
C MET A 16 -8.42 -8.55 1.05
N ILE A 17 -8.45 -7.38 0.42
CA ILE A 17 -7.98 -7.18 -0.96
C ILE A 17 -6.47 -7.36 -1.05
N SER A 18 -5.72 -7.03 0.00
CA SER A 18 -4.27 -7.20 0.05
C SER A 18 -3.82 -8.64 0.34
N ALA A 19 -4.75 -9.60 0.44
CA ALA A 19 -4.42 -11.00 0.67
C ALA A 19 -3.52 -11.53 -0.46
N ASP A 20 -2.47 -12.25 -0.07
CA ASP A 20 -1.48 -12.86 -0.96
C ASP A 20 -0.68 -11.92 -1.90
N CYS A 21 -0.89 -10.60 -1.89
CA CYS A 21 -0.14 -9.63 -2.70
C CYS A 21 1.37 -9.57 -2.36
N GLY A 22 1.75 -9.97 -1.15
CA GLY A 22 3.14 -9.98 -0.69
C GLY A 22 3.83 -11.33 -0.84
N THR A 23 3.25 -12.26 -1.62
CA THR A 23 3.78 -13.62 -1.80
C THR A 23 4.74 -13.71 -2.99
N PHE A 24 5.53 -14.79 -3.02
CA PHE A 24 6.38 -15.11 -4.16
C PHE A 24 5.57 -15.32 -5.46
N ALA A 25 4.36 -15.89 -5.37
CA ALA A 25 3.51 -16.11 -6.53
C ALA A 25 3.03 -14.80 -7.18
N SER A 26 2.92 -13.73 -6.39
CA SER A 26 2.44 -12.43 -6.83
C SER A 26 3.56 -11.51 -7.30
N ILE A 27 4.55 -11.21 -6.44
CA ILE A 27 5.62 -10.23 -6.74
C ILE A 27 7.01 -10.85 -6.94
N GLY A 28 7.07 -12.18 -7.09
CA GLY A 28 8.31 -12.93 -7.38
C GLY A 28 9.36 -12.72 -6.29
N ASN A 29 10.63 -12.56 -6.69
CA ASN A 29 11.77 -12.38 -5.78
C ASN A 29 11.69 -11.12 -4.89
N LYS A 30 10.75 -10.20 -5.14
CA LYS A 30 10.57 -8.99 -4.34
C LYS A 30 9.72 -9.22 -3.09
N TYR A 31 9.16 -10.43 -2.95
CA TYR A 31 8.38 -10.82 -1.78
C TYR A 31 9.19 -10.70 -0.49
N GLN A 32 8.50 -10.45 0.61
CA GLN A 32 9.12 -10.32 1.93
C GLN A 32 8.44 -11.25 2.92
N LYS A 33 9.24 -12.02 3.64
CA LYS A 33 8.73 -12.98 4.63
C LYS A 33 7.99 -12.22 5.73
N ASN A 34 6.85 -12.77 6.15
CA ASN A 34 5.91 -12.21 7.14
C ASN A 34 5.03 -11.03 6.65
N HIS A 35 5.12 -10.65 5.37
CA HIS A 35 4.30 -9.59 4.77
C HIS A 35 3.41 -10.11 3.64
N ALA A 36 2.98 -11.38 3.71
CA ALA A 36 2.26 -12.06 2.63
C ALA A 36 0.90 -11.42 2.29
N ASN A 37 0.21 -10.87 3.29
CA ASN A 37 -1.13 -10.28 3.16
C ASN A 37 -1.12 -8.74 3.07
N GLU A 38 0.03 -8.18 2.71
CA GLU A 38 0.24 -6.75 2.60
C GLU A 38 0.84 -6.40 1.24
N ILE A 39 0.47 -5.23 0.72
CA ILE A 39 0.98 -4.71 -0.54
C ILE A 39 2.30 -4.01 -0.27
N PHE A 40 3.34 -4.35 -1.04
CA PHE A 40 4.62 -3.66 -1.00
C PHE A 40 4.54 -2.29 -1.69
N VAL A 41 4.79 -1.21 -0.95
CA VAL A 41 4.67 0.17 -1.45
C VAL A 41 6.05 0.75 -1.77
N LEU A 42 6.23 1.19 -3.02
CA LEU A 42 7.48 1.76 -3.54
C LEU A 42 7.59 3.26 -3.29
N GLN A 43 6.46 3.97 -3.37
CA GLN A 43 6.37 5.41 -3.18
C GLN A 43 5.01 5.75 -2.58
N PHE A 44 5.00 6.75 -1.70
CA PHE A 44 3.81 7.28 -1.04
C PHE A 44 3.80 8.80 -1.17
N ASP A 45 2.65 9.36 -1.53
CA ASP A 45 2.40 10.79 -1.66
C ASP A 45 1.05 11.13 -1.01
N HIS A 46 1.07 12.07 -0.07
CA HIS A 46 -0.10 12.62 0.57
C HIS A 46 0.22 14.04 1.02
N SER A 47 -0.76 14.94 0.95
CA SER A 47 -0.62 16.30 1.44
C SER A 47 -1.90 16.76 2.10
N MET A 48 -1.76 17.78 2.94
CA MET A 48 -2.87 18.50 3.57
C MET A 48 -2.63 19.99 3.36
N SER A 49 -3.69 20.73 3.03
CA SER A 49 -3.65 22.18 2.95
C SER A 49 -4.66 22.79 3.93
N ARG A 50 -4.38 24.02 4.39
CA ARG A 50 -5.28 24.74 5.28
C ARG A 50 -5.26 26.23 4.94
N GLN A 51 -6.36 26.72 4.39
CA GLN A 51 -6.59 28.16 4.20
C GLN A 51 -7.52 28.71 5.28
N HIS A 52 -8.61 27.99 5.60
CA HIS A 52 -9.47 28.24 6.76
C HIS A 52 -9.80 26.91 7.46
N ASN A 53 -10.31 25.94 6.70
CA ASN A 53 -10.53 24.55 7.13
C ASN A 53 -9.43 23.63 6.57
N VAL A 54 -9.22 22.49 7.23
CA VAL A 54 -8.28 21.46 6.79
C VAL A 54 -8.86 20.74 5.57
N LEU A 55 -8.07 20.67 4.50
CA LEU A 55 -8.37 19.91 3.29
C LEU A 55 -7.34 18.80 3.14
N HIS A 56 -7.79 17.54 3.20
CA HIS A 56 -6.96 16.38 2.92
C HIS A 56 -6.93 16.11 1.41
N HIS A 57 -5.73 16.09 0.82
CA HIS A 57 -5.56 15.66 -0.56
C HIS A 57 -5.56 14.13 -0.65
N PRO A 58 -5.81 13.53 -1.83
CA PRO A 58 -5.83 12.09 -1.98
C PRO A 58 -4.54 11.41 -1.51
N VAL A 59 -4.67 10.20 -0.98
CA VAL A 59 -3.53 9.31 -0.75
C VAL A 59 -3.18 8.64 -2.06
N LYS A 60 -1.93 8.78 -2.50
CA LYS A 60 -1.40 8.15 -3.72
C LYS A 60 -0.23 7.28 -3.34
N PHE A 61 -0.21 6.05 -3.82
CA PHE A 61 0.94 5.18 -3.64
C PHE A 61 1.18 4.34 -4.89
N TYR A 62 2.43 3.93 -5.08
CA TYR A 62 2.86 3.11 -6.19
C TYR A 62 3.26 1.73 -5.69
N LYS A 63 2.75 0.69 -6.35
CA LYS A 63 3.04 -0.71 -6.07
C LYS A 63 3.45 -1.43 -7.37
N PRO A 64 4.18 -2.56 -7.29
CA PRO A 64 4.35 -3.43 -8.45
C PRO A 64 3.01 -4.01 -8.92
N ILE A 65 3.00 -4.59 -10.12
CA ILE A 65 1.91 -5.45 -10.58
C ILE A 65 1.98 -6.74 -9.74
N ASP A 66 0.84 -7.13 -9.18
CA ASP A 66 0.63 -8.28 -8.28
C ASP A 66 -0.43 -9.24 -8.81
#